data_AF-A0A0M2LPR4-F1
#
_entry.id   AF-A0A0M2LPR4-F1
#
_cell.length_a   1.000
_cell.length_b   1.000
_cell.length_c   1.000
_cell.angle_alpha   90.00
_cell.angle_beta   90.00
_cell.angle_gamma   90.00
#
_symmetry.space_group_name_H-M   'P 1'
#
loop_
_entity.id
_entity.type
_entity.pdbx_description
1 polymer ?
#
loop_
_entity_poly.entity_id
_entity_poly.type
_entity_poly.pdbx_seq_one_letter_code
_entity_poly.pdbx_strand_id
1 'polypeptide(L)'
;MSRYATLLHGTEPPGLAAKLGVYAQLLRQHEIHGDRLWTIEPILYPLMLSAETDLHLAVARLLEDPRRAEGSVFAFLEFCRKNRENIAWKAGTPPADVLDAQVAALESHRPTIAAIMGRRDRFFAHLDKKYFLDPGRIYEDYPLEGSAVIALANAVIAVISEHQWKLREHANFHFAEFFEIGVDNMVRNLEAGRRQNYPGQLD
;
A
#
# COMPACT_ATOMS: atom_id res chain seq x y z
N MET A 1 12.14 8.11 12.63
CA MET A 1 10.73 8.54 12.55
C MET A 1 10.40 9.43 11.35
N SER A 2 11.07 10.58 11.16
CA SER A 2 10.71 11.53 10.08
C SER A 2 10.66 10.92 8.68
N ARG A 3 11.62 10.04 8.36
CA ARG A 3 11.65 9.32 7.08
C ARG A 3 10.44 8.41 6.88
N TYR A 4 10.04 7.65 7.90
CA TYR A 4 8.84 6.79 7.84
C TYR A 4 7.57 7.62 7.66
N ALA A 5 7.50 8.76 8.35
CA ALA A 5 6.41 9.71 8.18
C ALA A 5 6.30 10.22 6.74
N THR A 6 7.42 10.55 6.09
CA THR A 6 7.44 10.94 4.67
C THR A 6 7.05 9.79 3.74
N LEU A 7 7.52 8.57 4.01
CA LEU A 7 7.13 7.40 3.20
C LEU A 7 5.64 7.06 3.31
N LEU A 8 5.01 7.44 4.43
CA LEU A 8 3.60 7.19 4.67
C LEU A 8 2.70 8.32 4.14
N HIS A 9 3.07 9.57 4.45
CA HIS A 9 2.23 10.76 4.30
C HIS A 9 2.74 11.76 3.26
N GLY A 10 3.84 11.45 2.56
CA GLY A 10 4.42 12.34 1.56
C GLY A 10 3.39 12.75 0.50
N THR A 11 3.45 14.00 0.05
CA THR A 11 2.64 14.49 -1.07
C THR A 11 3.41 14.40 -2.37
N GLU A 12 4.71 14.74 -2.34
CA GLU A 12 5.60 14.72 -3.51
C GLU A 12 6.97 14.11 -3.13
N PRO A 13 7.24 12.85 -3.51
CA PRO A 13 6.32 11.90 -4.14
C PRO A 13 5.20 11.43 -3.18
N PRO A 14 4.04 10.97 -3.70
CA PRO A 14 2.95 10.45 -2.87
C PRO A 14 3.40 9.29 -1.97
N GLY A 15 2.99 9.34 -0.70
CA GLY A 15 3.26 8.31 0.30
C GLY A 15 2.32 7.11 0.20
N LEU A 16 2.58 6.10 1.05
CA LEU A 16 1.80 4.86 1.08
C LEU A 16 0.29 5.09 1.26
N ALA A 17 -0.12 6.04 2.10
CA ALA A 17 -1.54 6.31 2.37
C ALA A 17 -2.28 6.78 1.10
N ALA A 18 -1.66 7.67 0.32
CA ALA A 18 -2.23 8.15 -0.93
C ALA A 18 -2.37 7.02 -1.97
N LYS A 19 -1.32 6.22 -2.14
CA LYS A 19 -1.29 5.09 -3.07
C LYS A 19 -2.34 4.04 -2.70
N LEU A 20 -2.48 3.77 -1.41
CA LEU A 20 -3.50 2.88 -0.87
C LEU A 20 -4.90 3.40 -1.18
N GLY A 21 -5.20 4.67 -0.88
CA GLY A 21 -6.51 5.27 -1.14
C GLY A 21 -6.90 5.21 -2.63
N VAL A 22 -5.96 5.50 -3.53
CA VAL A 22 -6.20 5.37 -4.98
C VAL A 22 -6.50 3.93 -5.38
N TYR A 23 -5.66 2.98 -5.01
CA TYR A 23 -5.82 1.58 -5.42
C TYR A 23 -7.08 0.94 -4.81
N ALA A 24 -7.29 1.11 -3.50
CA ALA A 24 -8.45 0.58 -2.81
C ALA A 24 -9.76 1.12 -3.42
N GLN A 25 -9.79 2.41 -3.77
CA GLN A 25 -10.99 2.97 -4.37
C GLN A 25 -11.20 2.52 -5.82
N LEU A 26 -10.13 2.36 -6.62
CA LEU A 26 -10.26 1.79 -7.96
C LEU A 26 -10.78 0.34 -7.92
N LEU A 27 -10.28 -0.47 -6.98
CA LEU A 27 -10.81 -1.82 -6.75
C LEU A 27 -12.28 -1.80 -6.37
N ARG A 28 -12.67 -0.92 -5.44
CA ARG A 28 -14.06 -0.77 -5.03
C ARG A 28 -14.97 -0.35 -6.19
N GLN A 29 -14.50 0.56 -7.05
CA GLN A 29 -15.22 0.95 -8.25
C GLN A 29 -15.39 -0.24 -9.20
N HIS A 30 -14.36 -1.09 -9.32
CA HIS A 30 -14.46 -2.32 -10.09
C HIS A 30 -15.43 -3.34 -9.46
N GLU A 31 -15.49 -3.44 -8.14
CA GLU A 31 -16.49 -4.28 -7.45
C GLU A 31 -17.93 -3.80 -7.68
N ILE A 32 -18.14 -2.48 -7.71
CA ILE A 32 -19.46 -1.88 -7.94
C ILE A 32 -19.92 -2.04 -9.40
N HIS A 33 -19.03 -1.80 -10.36
CA HIS A 33 -19.36 -1.72 -11.77
C HIS A 33 -19.06 -3.01 -12.56
N GLY A 34 -18.20 -3.89 -12.06
CA GLY A 34 -17.64 -5.02 -12.81
C GLY A 34 -16.92 -4.56 -14.10
N ASP A 35 -17.00 -5.38 -15.14
CA ASP A 35 -16.38 -5.10 -16.44
C ASP A 35 -16.89 -3.80 -17.10
N ARG A 36 -18.08 -3.33 -16.72
CA ARG A 36 -18.64 -2.04 -17.19
C ARG A 36 -17.73 -0.86 -16.86
N LEU A 37 -16.90 -0.96 -15.81
CA LEU A 37 -15.93 0.09 -15.49
C LEU A 37 -15.01 0.41 -16.68
N TRP A 38 -14.65 -0.62 -17.45
CA TRP A 38 -13.80 -0.49 -18.64
C TRP A 38 -14.57 0.06 -19.84
N THR A 39 -15.88 -0.08 -19.86
CA THR A 39 -16.76 0.60 -20.84
C THR A 39 -16.94 2.08 -20.49
N ILE A 40 -16.98 2.42 -19.19
CA ILE A 40 -17.00 3.81 -18.72
C ILE A 40 -15.75 4.51 -19.23
N GLU A 41 -14.57 3.95 -18.96
CA GLU A 41 -13.32 4.46 -19.49
C GLU A 41 -12.23 3.37 -19.53
N PRO A 42 -11.81 2.91 -20.73
CA PRO A 42 -10.82 1.84 -20.87
C PRO A 42 -9.47 2.13 -20.20
N ILE A 43 -9.07 3.42 -20.11
CA ILE A 43 -7.79 3.76 -19.48
C ILE A 43 -7.75 3.47 -17.97
N LEU A 44 -8.90 3.27 -17.32
CA LEU A 44 -8.96 2.94 -15.90
C LEU A 44 -8.32 1.58 -15.59
N TYR A 45 -8.37 0.63 -16.52
CA TYR A 45 -7.76 -0.70 -16.34
C TYR A 45 -6.23 -0.63 -16.17
N PRO A 46 -5.45 -0.06 -17.13
CA PRO A 46 -4.01 0.08 -16.94
C PRO A 46 -3.63 1.02 -15.79
N LEU A 47 -4.47 2.02 -15.46
CA LEU A 47 -4.23 2.87 -14.30
C LEU A 47 -4.39 2.11 -12.98
N MET A 48 -5.38 1.23 -12.86
CA MET A 48 -5.56 0.36 -11.70
C MET A 48 -4.37 -0.58 -11.51
N LEU A 49 -3.88 -1.22 -12.59
CA LEU A 49 -2.69 -2.08 -12.54
C LEU A 49 -1.41 -1.30 -12.16
N SER A 50 -1.30 -0.05 -12.62
CA SER A 50 -0.20 0.84 -12.25
C SER A 50 -0.26 1.21 -10.77
N ALA A 51 -1.45 1.56 -10.27
CA ALA A 51 -1.67 1.86 -8.86
C ALA A 51 -1.37 0.65 -7.95
N GLU A 52 -1.78 -0.55 -8.37
CA GLU A 52 -1.43 -1.81 -7.71
C GLU A 52 0.09 -1.98 -7.59
N THR A 53 0.79 -1.83 -8.71
CA THR A 53 2.24 -1.98 -8.78
C THR A 53 2.94 -0.96 -7.88
N ASP A 54 2.51 0.30 -7.93
CA ASP A 54 3.11 1.37 -7.12
C ASP A 54 2.87 1.16 -5.61
N LEU A 55 1.69 0.64 -5.24
CA LEU A 55 1.40 0.23 -3.87
C LEU A 55 2.31 -0.93 -3.42
N HIS A 56 2.49 -1.95 -4.26
CA HIS A 56 3.39 -3.07 -3.98
C HIS A 56 4.82 -2.60 -3.73
N LEU A 57 5.34 -1.69 -4.56
CA LEU A 57 6.68 -1.14 -4.40
C LEU A 57 6.81 -0.31 -3.11
N ALA A 58 5.79 0.48 -2.77
CA ALA A 58 5.77 1.26 -1.54
C ALA A 58 5.79 0.37 -0.28
N VAL A 59 4.95 -0.68 -0.26
CA VAL A 59 4.92 -1.67 0.82
C VAL A 59 6.25 -2.44 0.89
N ALA A 60 6.77 -2.89 -0.26
CA ALA A 60 8.03 -3.63 -0.33
C ALA A 60 9.20 -2.81 0.25
N ARG A 61 9.24 -1.51 -0.04
CA ARG A 61 10.28 -0.62 0.49
C ARG A 61 10.26 -0.52 2.01
N LEU A 62 9.07 -0.60 2.63
CA LEU A 62 8.89 -0.50 4.07
C LEU A 62 9.10 -1.85 4.78
N LEU A 63 8.91 -2.97 4.09
CA LEU A 63 8.91 -4.32 4.68
C LEU A 63 10.05 -5.21 4.19
N GLU A 64 11.07 -4.63 3.56
CA GLU A 64 12.28 -5.34 3.15
C GLU A 64 12.95 -6.07 4.33
N ASP A 65 13.70 -7.14 4.01
CA ASP A 65 14.50 -7.85 5.01
C ASP A 65 15.38 -6.84 5.77
N PRO A 66 15.31 -6.78 7.12
CA PRO A 66 16.13 -5.86 7.92
C PRO A 66 17.63 -6.03 7.69
N ARG A 67 18.11 -7.19 7.21
CA ARG A 67 19.51 -7.43 6.82
C ARG A 67 19.89 -6.75 5.51
N ARG A 68 18.91 -6.49 4.63
CA ARG A 68 19.08 -5.82 3.33
C ARG A 68 18.76 -4.33 3.40
N ALA A 69 17.89 -3.92 4.32
CA ALA A 69 17.50 -2.53 4.50
C ALA A 69 17.29 -2.17 5.98
N GLU A 70 18.24 -1.43 6.55
CA GLU A 70 18.13 -0.85 7.91
C GLU A 70 16.90 0.07 8.08
N GLY A 71 16.35 0.56 6.97
CA GLY A 71 15.16 1.39 6.94
C GLY A 71 13.83 0.63 6.89
N SER A 72 13.80 -0.68 7.15
CA SER A 72 12.55 -1.44 7.21
C SER A 72 11.81 -1.25 8.53
N VAL A 73 10.50 -1.43 8.51
CA VAL A 73 9.65 -1.36 9.71
C VAL A 73 10.03 -2.45 10.70
N PHE A 74 10.45 -3.64 10.23
CA PHE A 74 10.96 -4.69 11.11
C PHE A 74 12.24 -4.27 11.83
N ALA A 75 13.20 -3.66 11.13
CA ALA A 75 14.42 -3.12 11.74
C ALA A 75 14.10 -2.02 12.77
N PHE A 76 13.14 -1.15 12.45
CA PHE A 76 12.67 -0.11 13.36
C PHE A 76 12.01 -0.67 14.63
N LEU A 77 11.10 -1.62 14.50
CA LEU A 77 10.46 -2.27 15.65
C LEU A 77 11.47 -2.99 16.53
N GLU A 78 12.44 -3.68 15.93
CA GLU A 78 13.52 -4.33 16.65
C GLU A 78 14.40 -3.32 17.42
N PHE A 79 14.71 -2.18 16.81
CA PHE A 79 15.41 -1.08 17.47
C PHE A 79 14.59 -0.54 18.67
N CYS A 80 13.29 -0.29 18.47
CA CYS A 80 12.40 0.17 19.54
C CYS A 80 12.31 -0.83 20.69
N ARG A 81 12.29 -2.14 20.39
CA ARG A 81 12.25 -3.20 21.39
C ARG A 81 13.54 -3.25 22.22
N LYS A 82 14.70 -3.22 21.55
CA LYS A 82 16.02 -3.23 22.22
C LYS A 82 16.29 -1.98 23.05
N ASN A 83 15.78 -0.83 22.63
CA ASN A 83 16.06 0.46 23.25
C ASN A 83 14.86 1.05 23.99
N ARG A 84 13.86 0.23 24.32
CA ARG A 84 12.57 0.67 24.84
C ARG A 84 12.70 1.62 26.04
N GLU A 85 13.53 1.29 27.01
CA GLU A 85 13.76 2.13 28.21
C GLU A 85 14.67 3.34 27.95
N ASN A 86 15.43 3.32 26.86
CA ASN A 86 16.42 4.35 26.54
C ASN A 86 15.88 5.41 25.56
N ILE A 87 14.73 5.16 24.94
CA ILE A 87 14.07 6.11 24.04
C ILE A 87 13.27 7.10 24.90
N ALA A 88 13.43 8.39 24.59
CA ALA A 88 12.65 9.47 25.20
C ALA A 88 11.24 9.52 24.58
N TRP A 89 10.37 8.61 25.01
CA TRP A 89 8.96 8.58 24.61
C TRP A 89 8.24 9.79 25.20
N LYS A 90 7.49 10.50 24.36
CA LYS A 90 6.69 11.65 24.81
C LYS A 90 5.42 11.18 25.51
N ALA A 91 4.70 10.23 24.90
CA ALA A 91 3.48 9.65 25.46
C ALA A 91 3.71 8.52 26.48
N GLY A 92 4.90 8.45 27.08
CA GLY A 92 5.30 7.36 28.00
C GLY A 92 5.82 6.11 27.30
N THR A 93 6.61 5.32 28.04
CA THR A 93 7.26 4.11 27.53
C THR A 93 6.21 3.04 27.18
N PRO A 94 6.15 2.55 25.93
CA PRO A 94 5.20 1.52 25.55
C PRO A 94 5.47 0.22 26.30
N PRO A 95 4.42 -0.51 26.71
CA PRO A 95 4.55 -1.89 27.17
C PRO A 95 5.24 -2.79 26.13
N ALA A 96 5.99 -3.80 26.58
CA ALA A 96 6.79 -4.65 25.70
C ALA A 96 5.93 -5.51 24.76
N ASP A 97 4.81 -6.01 25.30
CA ASP A 97 3.76 -6.75 24.59
C ASP A 97 3.16 -5.95 23.42
N VAL A 98 3.11 -4.62 23.49
CA VAL A 98 2.64 -3.79 22.36
C VAL A 98 3.58 -3.90 21.16
N LEU A 99 4.90 -3.90 21.39
CA LEU A 99 5.88 -4.02 20.31
C LEU A 99 5.88 -5.43 19.72
N ASP A 100 5.77 -6.45 20.57
CA ASP A 100 5.68 -7.85 20.13
C ASP A 100 4.38 -8.10 19.34
N ALA A 101 3.25 -7.50 19.75
CA ALA A 101 1.99 -7.57 19.03
C ALA A 101 2.07 -6.88 17.65
N GLN A 102 2.78 -5.75 17.54
CA GLN A 102 3.01 -5.08 16.26
C GLN A 102 3.86 -5.92 15.30
N VAL A 103 4.91 -6.57 15.80
CA VAL A 103 5.70 -7.51 15.01
C VAL A 103 4.82 -8.67 14.57
N ALA A 104 4.10 -9.31 15.49
CA ALA A 104 3.21 -10.43 15.19
C ALA A 104 2.13 -10.07 14.16
N ALA A 105 1.57 -8.86 14.23
CA ALA A 105 0.61 -8.36 13.25
C ALA A 105 1.22 -8.30 11.85
N LEU A 106 2.43 -7.74 11.68
CA LEU A 106 3.12 -7.71 10.40
C LEU A 106 3.53 -9.12 9.92
N GLU A 107 3.96 -9.99 10.84
CA GLU A 107 4.29 -11.39 10.56
C GLU A 107 3.10 -12.20 10.06
N SER A 108 1.88 -11.89 10.51
CA SER A 108 0.66 -12.55 10.04
C SER A 108 0.44 -12.38 8.53
N HIS A 109 1.04 -11.35 7.93
CA HIS A 109 1.03 -11.08 6.49
C HIS A 109 2.26 -11.62 5.76
N ARG A 110 3.07 -12.50 6.37
CA ARG A 110 4.30 -13.03 5.76
C ARG A 110 4.10 -13.59 4.34
N PRO A 111 3.02 -14.34 4.01
CA PRO A 111 2.79 -14.81 2.65
C PRO A 111 2.62 -13.65 1.65
N THR A 112 1.84 -12.64 2.02
CA THR A 112 1.61 -11.42 1.22
C THR A 112 2.92 -10.67 0.98
N ILE A 113 3.74 -10.49 2.03
CA ILE A 113 5.07 -9.87 1.92
C ILE A 113 5.94 -10.66 0.95
N ALA A 114 6.01 -12.00 1.10
CA ALA A 114 6.83 -12.85 0.24
C ALA A 114 6.40 -12.78 -1.23
N ALA A 115 5.09 -12.77 -1.50
CA ALA A 115 4.56 -12.63 -2.85
C ALA A 115 4.88 -11.25 -3.47
N ILE A 116 4.73 -10.14 -2.71
CA ILE A 116 5.13 -8.79 -3.14
C ILE A 116 6.63 -8.74 -3.47
N MET A 117 7.48 -9.28 -2.60
CA MET A 117 8.94 -9.32 -2.83
C MET A 117 9.29 -10.17 -4.04
N GLY A 118 8.62 -11.30 -4.23
CA GLY A 118 8.78 -12.18 -5.38
C GLY A 118 8.45 -11.48 -6.70
N ARG A 119 7.27 -10.83 -6.77
CA ARG A 119 6.87 -9.99 -7.91
C ARG A 119 7.91 -8.90 -8.18
N ARG A 120 8.34 -8.18 -7.15
CA ARG A 120 9.36 -7.13 -7.29
C ARG A 120 10.69 -7.65 -7.81
N ASP A 121 11.26 -8.65 -7.16
CA ASP A 121 12.61 -9.11 -7.47
C ASP A 121 12.64 -9.75 -8.86
N ARG A 122 11.63 -10.55 -9.22
CA ARG A 122 11.62 -11.31 -10.48
C ARG A 122 11.11 -10.53 -11.68
N PHE A 123 10.04 -9.77 -11.52
CA PHE A 123 9.39 -9.08 -12.63
C PHE A 123 9.89 -7.66 -12.79
N PHE A 124 10.02 -6.91 -11.70
CA PHE A 124 10.39 -5.48 -11.78
C PHE A 124 11.90 -5.24 -11.75
N ALA A 125 12.67 -6.02 -10.98
CA ALA A 125 14.09 -5.72 -10.76
C ALA A 125 15.07 -6.51 -11.65
N HIS A 126 14.73 -7.75 -12.05
CA HIS A 126 15.70 -8.63 -12.75
C HIS A 126 15.26 -9.10 -14.13
N LEU A 127 14.08 -8.69 -14.63
CA LEU A 127 13.51 -9.11 -15.92
C LEU A 127 13.78 -10.59 -16.20
N ASP A 128 13.49 -11.44 -15.22
CA ASP A 128 13.87 -12.84 -15.26
C ASP A 128 13.24 -13.49 -16.51
N LYS A 129 14.07 -14.22 -17.27
CA LYS A 129 13.74 -14.74 -18.61
C LYS A 129 12.42 -15.50 -18.63
N LYS A 130 12.10 -16.20 -17.53
CA LYS A 130 10.84 -16.94 -17.37
C LYS A 130 9.63 -16.02 -17.53
N TYR A 131 9.64 -14.86 -16.88
CA TYR A 131 8.54 -13.90 -16.87
C TYR A 131 8.61 -12.90 -18.02
N PHE A 132 9.78 -12.72 -18.63
CA PHE A 132 9.89 -11.97 -19.88
C PHE A 132 9.18 -12.69 -21.03
N LEU A 133 9.36 -14.02 -21.12
CA LEU A 133 8.73 -14.84 -22.16
C LEU A 133 7.25 -15.10 -21.91
N ASP A 134 6.84 -15.13 -20.63
CA ASP A 134 5.46 -15.33 -20.21
C ASP A 134 5.12 -14.40 -19.02
N PRO A 135 4.70 -13.15 -19.28
CA PRO A 135 4.40 -12.17 -18.23
C PRO A 135 3.27 -12.58 -17.31
N GLY A 136 2.30 -13.37 -17.79
CA GLY A 136 1.14 -13.80 -17.00
C GLY A 136 1.53 -14.72 -15.84
N ARG A 137 2.62 -15.48 -16.02
CA ARG A 137 3.11 -16.45 -15.04
C ARG A 137 3.52 -15.86 -13.69
N ILE A 138 3.83 -14.56 -13.64
CA ILE A 138 4.16 -13.89 -12.37
C ILE A 138 2.98 -13.89 -11.40
N TYR A 139 1.75 -13.83 -11.93
CA TYR A 139 0.52 -13.83 -11.14
C TYR A 139 0.16 -15.23 -10.63
N GLU A 140 0.65 -16.28 -11.30
CA GLU A 140 0.49 -17.68 -10.88
C GLU A 140 1.55 -18.08 -9.84
N ASP A 141 2.81 -17.74 -10.07
CA ASP A 141 3.92 -18.10 -9.17
C ASP A 141 3.88 -17.28 -7.87
N TYR A 142 3.35 -16.06 -7.93
CA TYR A 142 3.20 -15.16 -6.79
C TYR A 142 1.76 -14.64 -6.72
N PRO A 143 0.80 -15.50 -6.33
CA PRO A 143 -0.61 -15.09 -6.22
C PRO A 143 -0.74 -14.06 -5.11
N LEU A 144 -1.54 -13.02 -5.36
CA LEU A 144 -1.71 -11.91 -4.44
C LEU A 144 -3.11 -11.33 -4.63
N GLU A 145 -3.89 -11.34 -3.55
CA GLU A 145 -5.21 -10.73 -3.53
C GLU A 145 -5.09 -9.26 -3.11
N GLY A 146 -5.80 -8.36 -3.80
CA GLY A 146 -5.78 -6.93 -3.50
C GLY A 146 -6.18 -6.63 -2.05
N SER A 147 -7.17 -7.36 -1.51
CA SER A 147 -7.60 -7.27 -0.10
C SER A 147 -6.46 -7.55 0.90
N ALA A 148 -5.62 -8.54 0.62
CA ALA A 148 -4.48 -8.90 1.47
C ALA A 148 -3.40 -7.80 1.45
N VAL A 149 -3.19 -7.16 0.29
CA VAL A 149 -2.25 -6.03 0.14
C VAL A 149 -2.76 -4.81 0.90
N ILE A 150 -4.06 -4.50 0.78
CA ILE A 150 -4.71 -3.42 1.51
C ILE A 150 -4.58 -3.64 3.02
N ALA A 151 -4.86 -4.86 3.50
CA ALA A 151 -4.73 -5.20 4.92
C ALA A 151 -3.29 -5.02 5.42
N LEU A 152 -2.29 -5.48 4.64
CA LEU A 152 -0.88 -5.29 4.95
C LEU A 152 -0.47 -3.80 4.99
N ALA A 153 -0.89 -3.01 4.00
CA ALA A 153 -0.62 -1.58 3.96
C ALA A 153 -1.23 -0.85 5.18
N ASN A 154 -2.46 -1.20 5.56
CA ASN A 154 -3.11 -0.69 6.77
C ASN A 154 -2.37 -1.08 8.05
N ALA A 155 -1.86 -2.33 8.16
CA ALA A 155 -1.06 -2.74 9.30
C ALA A 155 0.23 -1.92 9.42
N VAL A 156 0.91 -1.64 8.29
CA VAL A 156 2.10 -0.76 8.25
C VAL A 156 1.74 0.67 8.67
N ILE A 157 0.65 1.22 8.15
CA ILE A 157 0.14 2.54 8.51
C ILE A 157 -0.11 2.62 10.03
N ALA A 158 -0.83 1.66 10.59
CA ALA A 158 -1.17 1.63 12.01
C ALA A 158 0.08 1.60 12.90
N VAL A 159 1.06 0.76 12.58
CA VAL A 159 2.34 0.69 13.31
C VAL A 159 3.05 2.04 13.28
N ILE A 160 3.24 2.61 12.09
CA ILE A 160 3.97 3.89 11.95
C ILE A 160 3.23 5.02 12.68
N SER A 161 1.91 5.12 12.53
CA SER A 161 1.10 6.14 13.19
C SER A 161 1.15 6.07 14.72
N GLU A 162 1.06 4.85 15.30
CA GLU A 162 1.20 4.64 16.74
C GLU A 162 2.57 5.14 17.24
N HIS A 163 3.64 4.84 16.51
CA HIS A 163 4.98 5.31 16.88
C HIS A 163 5.18 6.81 16.66
N GLN A 164 4.51 7.43 15.67
CA GLN A 164 4.48 8.89 15.54
C GLN A 164 3.87 9.52 16.79
N TRP A 165 2.71 9.02 17.22
CA TRP A 165 2.04 9.50 18.41
C TRP A 165 2.92 9.34 19.65
N LYS A 166 3.51 8.15 19.88
CA LYS A 166 4.34 7.92 21.07
C LYS A 166 5.62 8.76 21.13
N LEU A 167 6.22 9.05 19.98
CA LEU A 167 7.47 9.82 19.90
C LEU A 167 7.25 11.33 19.83
N ARG A 168 6.07 11.79 19.40
CA ARG A 168 5.83 13.21 19.15
C ARG A 168 4.62 13.79 19.85
N GLU A 169 3.69 12.98 20.36
CA GLU A 169 2.33 13.37 20.82
C GLU A 169 1.46 13.99 19.72
N HIS A 170 1.84 13.79 18.45
CA HIS A 170 1.09 14.29 17.31
C HIS A 170 1.11 13.19 16.24
N ALA A 171 -0.04 12.95 15.62
CA ALA A 171 -0.12 12.12 14.42
C ALA A 171 -0.13 13.03 13.18
N ASN A 172 0.46 12.56 12.09
CA ASN A 172 0.26 13.20 10.80
C ASN A 172 -1.13 12.85 10.28
N PHE A 173 -1.74 13.78 9.54
CA PHE A 173 -3.03 13.57 8.88
C PHE A 173 -2.86 12.57 7.72
N HIS A 174 -3.70 11.53 7.71
CA HIS A 174 -3.79 10.59 6.57
C HIS A 174 -4.62 11.25 5.47
N PHE A 175 -4.09 11.32 4.25
CA PHE A 175 -4.79 11.93 3.12
C PHE A 175 -5.50 10.90 2.22
N ALA A 176 -5.59 9.63 2.64
CA ALA A 176 -6.14 8.55 1.82
C ALA A 176 -7.58 8.87 1.37
N GLU A 177 -8.40 9.39 2.28
CA GLU A 177 -9.81 9.74 2.06
C GLU A 177 -9.97 10.81 0.96
N PHE A 178 -9.01 11.74 0.83
CA PHE A 178 -9.04 12.72 -0.25
C PHE A 178 -8.82 12.07 -1.62
N PHE A 179 -7.94 11.07 -1.69
CA PHE A 179 -7.72 10.32 -2.93
C PHE A 179 -8.90 9.41 -3.25
N GLU A 180 -9.52 8.79 -2.25
CA GLU A 180 -10.74 8.00 -2.41
C GLU A 180 -11.88 8.85 -3.01
N ILE A 181 -12.15 10.02 -2.41
CA ILE A 181 -13.14 10.97 -2.93
C ILE A 181 -12.77 11.44 -4.36
N GLY A 182 -11.47 11.64 -4.62
CA GLY A 182 -10.97 11.99 -5.94
C GLY A 182 -11.26 10.94 -7.01
N VAL A 183 -11.00 9.66 -6.71
CA VAL A 183 -11.30 8.54 -7.59
C VAL A 183 -12.80 8.40 -7.83
N ASP A 184 -13.62 8.55 -6.78
CA ASP A 184 -15.09 8.52 -6.90
C ASP A 184 -15.62 9.60 -7.84
N ASN A 185 -15.16 10.83 -7.62
CA ASN A 185 -15.55 11.95 -8.48
C ASN A 185 -15.08 11.73 -9.91
N MET A 186 -13.86 11.19 -10.11
CA MET A 186 -13.34 10.86 -11.44
C MET A 186 -14.23 9.85 -12.16
N VAL A 187 -14.53 8.69 -11.56
CA VAL A 187 -15.36 7.66 -12.20
C VAL A 187 -16.77 8.18 -12.48
N ARG A 188 -17.39 8.89 -11.52
CA ARG A 188 -18.72 9.49 -11.70
C ARG A 188 -18.74 10.47 -12.88
N ASN A 189 -17.73 11.33 -12.98
CA ASN A 189 -17.64 12.31 -14.06
C ASN A 189 -17.39 11.65 -15.43
N LEU A 190 -16.55 10.61 -15.47
CA LEU A 190 -16.31 9.82 -16.68
C LEU A 190 -17.59 9.12 -17.14
N GLU A 191 -18.36 8.52 -16.22
CA GLU A 191 -19.62 7.86 -16.55
C GLU A 191 -20.64 8.88 -17.08
N ALA A 192 -20.81 10.01 -16.40
CA ALA A 192 -21.70 11.07 -16.85
C ALA A 192 -21.31 11.58 -18.25
N GLY A 193 -20.02 11.82 -18.48
CA GLY A 193 -19.50 12.23 -19.78
C GLY A 193 -19.71 11.17 -20.86
N ARG A 194 -19.52 9.88 -20.56
CA ARG A 194 -19.77 8.79 -21.50
C ARG A 194 -21.24 8.70 -21.89
N ARG A 195 -22.17 8.78 -20.93
CA ARG A 195 -23.62 8.80 -21.21
C ARG A 195 -24.02 9.98 -22.10
N GLN A 196 -23.45 11.17 -21.84
CA GLN A 196 -23.79 12.38 -22.59
C GLN A 196 -23.23 12.35 -24.01
N ASN A 197 -21.98 11.94 -24.18
CA ASN A 197 -21.27 12.05 -25.46
C ASN A 197 -21.47 10.82 -26.35
N TYR A 198 -21.81 9.66 -25.76
CA TYR A 198 -21.98 8.39 -26.47
C TYR A 198 -23.21 7.61 -25.94
N PRO A 199 -24.44 8.09 -26.24
CA PRO A 199 -25.67 7.43 -25.78
C PRO A 199 -25.76 5.97 -26.22
N GLY A 200 -26.26 5.08 -25.35
CA GLY A 200 -26.44 3.65 -25.64
C GLY A 200 -25.18 2.78 -25.46
N GLN A 201 -24.02 3.35 -25.12
CA GLN A 201 -22.79 2.56 -24.86
C GLN A 201 -22.72 1.97 -23.44
N LEU A 202 -23.55 2.47 -22.52
CA LEU A 202 -23.55 2.06 -21.11
C LEU A 202 -24.87 1.40 -20.66
N ASP A 203 -25.76 1.15 -21.62
CA ASP A 203 -27.09 0.56 -21.43
C ASP A 203 -27.06 -0.96 -21.70
#